data_AF-A0A2E9CVU7-F1
#
_entry.id   AF-A0A2E9CVU7-F1
#
_cell.length_a   1.000
_cell.length_b   1.000
_cell.length_c   1.000
_cell.angle_alpha   90.00
_cell.angle_beta   90.00
_cell.angle_gamma   90.00
#
_symmetry.space_group_name_H-M   'P 1'
#
loop_
_entity.id
_entity.type
_entity.pdbx_description
1 polymer ?
#
loop_
_entity_poly.entity_id
_entity_poly.type
_entity_poly.pdbx_seq_one_letter_code
_entity_poly.pdbx_strand_id
1 'polypeptide(L)' 'MSQKLKVAIDKAACCGYGVCAEICPQVYKLDANGIVYVDDEIVPEGLEEQAREGAEACPQSALAVKAA' A
#
# COMPACT_ATOMS: atom_id res chain seq x y z
N MET A 1 -14.81 15.66 8.73
CA MET A 1 -13.36 15.82 8.91
C MET A 1 -12.72 14.54 8.40
N SER A 2 -12.55 14.40 7.09
CA SER A 2 -12.04 13.15 6.50
C SER A 2 -10.55 13.29 6.32
N GLN A 3 -9.79 12.89 7.34
CA GLN A 3 -8.36 12.69 7.24
C GLN A 3 -8.18 11.56 6.21
N LYS A 4 -7.67 11.86 5.02
CA LYS A 4 -7.49 10.85 3.97
C LYS A 4 -6.01 10.51 3.92
N LEU A 5 -5.66 9.26 4.22
CA LEU A 5 -4.31 8.78 3.91
C LEU A 5 -4.24 8.44 2.43
N LYS A 6 -3.09 8.73 1.84
CA LYS A 6 -2.76 8.47 0.44
C LYS A 6 -1.62 7.48 0.36
N VAL A 7 -1.80 6.46 -0.48
CA VAL A 7 -0.76 5.47 -0.78
C VAL A 7 0.00 5.93 -2.02
N ALA A 8 1.32 6.04 -1.87
CA ALA A 8 2.26 6.18 -2.97
C ALA A 8 2.96 4.84 -3.20
N ILE A 9 2.90 4.34 -4.44
CA ILE A 9 3.51 3.07 -4.84
C ILE A 9 4.58 3.35 -5.88
N ASP A 10 5.79 2.89 -5.60
CA ASP A 10 6.91 2.92 -6.51
C ASP A 10 7.04 1.56 -7.23
N LYS A 11 6.38 1.46 -8.39
CA LYS A 11 6.36 0.23 -9.20
C LYS A 11 7.75 -0.18 -9.69
N ALA A 12 8.70 0.75 -9.77
CA ALA A 12 10.07 0.44 -10.18
C ALA A 12 10.88 -0.22 -9.05
N ALA A 13 10.64 0.16 -7.80
CA ALA A 13 11.24 -0.48 -6.62
C ALA A 13 10.48 -1.75 -6.17
N CYS A 14 9.23 -1.92 -6.59
CA CYS A 14 8.43 -3.07 -6.22
C CYS A 14 8.86 -4.33 -6.99
N CYS A 15 9.52 -5.28 -6.30
CA CYS A 15 9.85 -6.61 -6.86
C CYS A 15 8.74 -7.65 -6.69
N GLY A 16 7.55 -7.26 -6.25
CA GLY A 16 6.41 -8.16 -6.10
C GLY A 16 6.48 -9.16 -4.96
N TYR A 17 7.07 -8.74 -3.83
CA TYR A 17 7.15 -9.55 -2.61
C TYR A 17 5.79 -9.93 -2.02
N GLY A 18 4.73 -9.15 -2.28
CA GLY A 18 3.37 -9.44 -1.81
C GLY A 18 3.10 -9.23 -0.32
N VAL A 19 4.10 -8.86 0.49
CA VAL A 19 3.95 -8.66 1.95
C VAL A 19 2.92 -7.58 2.30
N CYS A 20 2.88 -6.49 1.54
CA CYS A 20 1.88 -5.43 1.72
C CYS A 20 0.44 -5.92 1.49
N ALA A 21 0.23 -6.78 0.48
CA ALA A 21 -1.07 -7.40 0.21
C ALA A 21 -1.41 -8.49 1.23
N GLU A 22 -0.42 -9.09 1.89
CA GLU A 22 -0.65 -10.03 2.99
C GLU A 22 -1.11 -9.31 4.26
N ILE A 23 -0.54 -8.14 4.55
CA ILE A 23 -0.90 -7.31 5.71
C ILE A 23 -2.23 -6.59 5.49
N CYS A 24 -2.42 -5.96 4.33
CA CYS A 24 -3.64 -5.22 4.02
C CYS A 24 -4.13 -5.53 2.59
N PRO A 25 -4.73 -6.71 2.36
CA PRO A 25 -5.26 -7.11 1.05
C PRO A 25 -6.42 -6.24 0.57
N GLN A 26 -7.05 -5.49 1.48
CA GLN A 26 -8.13 -4.57 1.16
C GLN A 26 -7.64 -3.31 0.44
N VAL A 27 -6.41 -2.88 0.72
CA VAL A 27 -5.79 -1.70 0.11
C VAL A 27 -4.83 -2.14 -0.99
N TYR A 28 -3.86 -2.99 -0.65
CA TYR A 28 -2.81 -3.43 -1.55
C TYR A 28 -3.20 -4.70 -2.30
N LYS A 29 -3.16 -4.64 -3.62
CA LYS A 29 -3.39 -5.78 -4.52
C LYS A 29 -2.16 -6.04 -5.37
N LEU A 30 -2.01 -7.29 -5.81
CA LEU A 30 -0.93 -7.70 -6.70
C LEU A 30 -1.48 -7.93 -8.09
N ASP A 31 -0.83 -7.34 -9.08
CA ASP A 31 -1.16 -7.51 -10.49
C ASP A 31 -0.61 -8.82 -11.03
N ALA A 32 -0.98 -9.19 -12.26
CA ALA A 32 -0.49 -10.42 -12.90
C ALA A 32 1.04 -10.45 -13.09
N ASN A 33 1.69 -9.28 -13.06
CA ASN A 33 3.15 -9.14 -13.10
C ASN A 33 3.81 -9.25 -11.73
N GLY A 34 3.05 -9.52 -10.67
CA GLY A 34 3.50 -9.52 -9.27
C GLY A 34 3.67 -8.11 -8.68
N ILE A 35 3.45 -7.04 -9.44
CA ILE A 35 3.62 -5.66 -8.96
C ILE A 35 2.44 -5.24 -8.10
N VAL A 36 2.71 -4.55 -6.98
CA VAL A 36 1.65 -4.02 -6.13
C VAL A 36 0.94 -2.84 -6.81
N TYR A 37 -0.37 -2.80 -6.69
CA TYR A 37 -1.23 -1.68 -7.06
C TYR A 37 -2.34 -1.50 -6.02
N VAL A 38 -2.97 -0.34 -6.03
CA VAL A 38 -4.16 -0.03 -5.23
C VAL A 38 -5.26 0.39 -6.21
N ASP A 39 -6.50 -0.04 -5.97
CA ASP A 39 -7.64 0.45 -6.76
C ASP A 39 -7.93 1.92 -6.47
N ASP A 40 -7.77 2.32 -5.20
CA ASP A 40 -7.93 3.69 -4.75
C ASP A 40 -6.66 4.11 -4.01
N GLU A 41 -6.08 5.23 -4.44
CA GLU A 41 -4.94 5.83 -3.74
C GLU A 41 -5.32 6.37 -2.36
N ILE A 42 -6.62 6.54 -2.08
CA ILE A 42 -7.15 6.92 -0.78
C ILE A 42 -7.37 5.68 0.08
N VAL A 43 -6.70 5.62 1.24
CA VAL A 43 -6.96 4.60 2.25
C VAL A 43 -8.28 4.91 2.96
N PRO A 44 -9.21 3.95 3.07
CA PRO A 44 -10.46 4.16 3.81
C PRO A 44 -10.20 4.25 5.31
N GLU A 45 -11.08 4.98 6.00
CA GLU A 45 -11.03 5.13 7.45
C GLU A 45 -11.08 3.76 8.15
N GLY A 46 -10.15 3.52 9.08
CA GLY A 46 -10.00 2.24 9.78
C GLY A 46 -9.00 1.25 9.15
N LEU A 47 -8.56 1.47 7.91
CA LEU A 47 -7.44 0.71 7.31
C LEU A 47 -6.12 1.49 7.30
N GLU A 48 -6.12 2.70 7.83
CA GLU A 48 -4.97 3.60 7.89
C GLU A 48 -3.74 2.99 8.55
N GLU A 49 -3.94 2.32 9.69
CA GLU A 49 -2.86 1.66 10.45
C GLU A 49 -2.30 0.47 9.67
N GLN A 50 -3.16 -0.44 9.21
CA GLN A 50 -2.77 -1.59 8.39
C GLN A 50 -2.10 -1.19 7.08
N ALA A 51 -2.57 -0.12 6.43
CA ALA A 51 -1.98 0.39 5.21
C ALA A 51 -0.55 0.88 5.48
N ARG A 52 -0.36 1.60 6.59
CA ARG A 52 0.96 2.09 6.99
C ARG A 52 1.90 0.94 7.37
N GLU A 53 1.44 -0.01 8.18
CA GLU A 53 2.19 -1.22 8.50
C GLU A 53 2.58 -2.02 7.25
N GLY A 54 1.65 -2.19 6.30
CA GLY A 54 1.92 -2.88 5.04
C GLY A 54 2.99 -2.20 4.19
N ALA A 55 3.05 -0.87 4.23
CA ALA A 55 4.11 -0.11 3.56
C ALA A 55 5.45 -0.22 4.28
N GLU A 56 5.46 -0.12 5.61
CA GLU A 56 6.68 -0.24 6.45
C GLU A 56 7.26 -1.65 6.44
N ALA A 57 6.42 -2.68 6.28
CA ALA A 57 6.84 -4.06 6.13
C ALA A 57 7.47 -4.36 4.76
N CYS A 58 7.40 -3.43 3.80
CA CYS A 58 8.03 -3.63 2.51
C CYS A 58 9.56 -3.56 2.65
N PRO A 59 10.30 -4.65 2.36
CA PRO A 59 11.76 -4.69 2.51
C PRO A 59 12.49 -3.72 1.57
N GLN A 60 11.83 -3.30 0.48
CA GLN A 60 12.36 -2.30 -0.46
C GLN A 60 11.87 -0.88 -0.17
N SER A 61 11.01 -0.67 0.84
CA SER A 61 10.33 0.63 1.04
C SER A 61 9.73 1.17 -0.26
N ALA A 62 9.21 0.28 -1.10
CA ALA A 62 8.61 0.64 -2.39
C ALA A 62 7.21 1.27 -2.22
N LEU A 63 6.68 1.31 -1.00
CA LEU A 63 5.39 1.87 -0.68
C LEU A 63 5.55 2.93 0.40
N ALA A 64 4.78 4.01 0.31
CA ALA A 64 4.74 5.06 1.30
C ALA A 64 3.30 5.52 1.53
N VAL A 65 2.93 5.71 2.80
CA VAL A 65 1.60 6.24 3.16
C VAL A 65 1.77 7.65 3.72
N LYS A 66 1.09 8.63 3.13
CA LYS A 66 1.15 10.04 3.54
C LYS A 66 -0.26 10.57 3.79
N ALA A 67 -0.41 11.47 4.75
CA ALA A 67 -1.68 12.18 4.91
C ALA A 67 -1.86 13.20 3.76
N ALA A 68 -3.05 13.20 3.16
CA ALA A 68 -3.46 14.16 2.13
C ALA A 68 -4.12 15.39 2.74
#